data_AF-A0A2M7CKX1-F1
#
_entry.id   AF-A0A2M7CKX1-F1
#
_cell.length_a   1.000
_cell.length_b   1.000
_cell.length_c   1.000
_cell.angle_alpha   90.00
_cell.angle_beta   90.00
_cell.angle_gamma   90.00
#
_symmetry.space_group_name_H-M   'P 1'
#
loop_
_entity.id
_entity.type
_entity.pdbx_description
1 polymer ?
#
loop_
_entity_poly.entity_id
_entity_poly.type
_entity_poly.pdbx_seq_one_letter_code
_entity_poly.pdbx_strand_id
1 'polypeptide(L)'
;SNLCRRKIILDHFGDAGEAEAADCCDNCRSAEAGPRSGKEASEMSHGERAALVILDCIRRVHIKVGREKLAQILHGSKAQDILKFHHDKNVYYGRLAVVKQNDIEAMIGQLIEMGFIKMIGGEYPILSLTPRGENAIKQKETIALNLPKSLGATEIRRAKEKLEAGGTVEYTAKLFTEGLKPEQIARERGLAIGTIYGHCAQLIERGVLELSQVISPETQTQIEDAIKKVGAVNSTTPIKMLLPDAIDYGMIRCVIVAQQKNYAIRTTQHDDIDSFLAKPHPRPLVGSWQTGWALGFHSRISGGDWSRSGVGDLTYRLKYESDTTVLPALIQQTLDLFQAHPETNQAEIIIPVPSTTERKVNPVHAFCEALAGKIKMPMQTLVAKTRQTQPQKGMKTLAQKRANVAGAFSLRGEVKGRKVLLVDDLFDSGATLDEITRLLLKHGAARVNVLALTRTIHSDA
;
A
#
# COMPACT_ATOMS: atom_id res chain seq x y z
N SER A 1 -0.28 -5.24 42.16
CA SER A 1 0.47 -5.14 43.43
C SER A 1 1.27 -6.43 43.60
N ASN A 2 2.57 -6.34 43.89
CA ASN A 2 3.45 -7.49 44.16
C ASN A 2 3.49 -7.84 45.66
N LEU A 3 2.59 -7.26 46.46
CA LEU A 3 2.52 -7.53 47.90
C LEU A 3 1.95 -8.94 48.14
N CYS A 4 2.30 -9.52 49.30
CA CYS A 4 1.75 -10.78 49.76
C CYS A 4 0.21 -10.73 49.73
N ARG A 5 -0.43 -11.67 49.03
CA ARG A 5 -1.89 -11.69 48.91
C ARG A 5 -2.58 -11.84 50.26
N ARG A 6 -2.01 -12.66 51.15
CA ARG A 6 -2.51 -12.84 52.51
C ARG A 6 -2.48 -11.53 53.29
N LYS A 7 -1.38 -10.77 53.18
CA LYS A 7 -1.26 -9.45 53.81
C LYS A 7 -2.28 -8.45 53.26
N ILE A 8 -2.51 -8.42 51.95
CA ILE A 8 -3.56 -7.58 51.34
C ILE A 8 -4.95 -7.91 51.91
N ILE A 9 -5.25 -9.20 52.11
CA ILE A 9 -6.53 -9.65 52.67
C ILE A 9 -6.63 -9.25 54.15
N LEU A 10 -5.59 -9.49 54.95
CA LEU A 10 -5.54 -9.11 56.37
C LEU A 10 -5.73 -7.59 56.54
N ASP A 11 -5.01 -6.79 55.75
CA ASP A 11 -5.13 -5.33 55.75
C ASP A 11 -6.54 -4.87 55.34
N HIS A 12 -7.18 -5.58 54.40
CA HIS A 12 -8.54 -5.25 53.93
C HIS A 12 -9.60 -5.47 55.01
N PHE A 13 -9.44 -6.51 55.84
CA PHE A 13 -10.38 -6.84 56.92
C PHE A 13 -9.95 -6.27 58.29
N GLY A 14 -8.84 -5.53 58.35
CA GLY A 14 -8.33 -4.91 59.58
C GLY A 14 -7.77 -5.91 60.59
N ASP A 15 -7.37 -7.09 60.14
CA ASP A 15 -6.83 -8.15 60.99
C ASP A 15 -5.32 -7.94 61.19
N ALA A 16 -4.88 -7.87 62.45
CA ALA A 16 -3.49 -7.63 62.84
C ALA A 16 -2.65 -8.92 62.91
N GLY A 17 -3.20 -10.07 62.50
CA GLY A 17 -2.49 -11.34 62.48
C GLY A 17 -1.23 -11.33 61.60
N GLU A 18 -0.23 -12.15 61.98
CA GLU A 18 1.00 -12.29 61.20
C GLU A 18 0.71 -12.95 59.84
N ALA A 19 1.29 -12.39 58.78
CA ALA A 19 1.16 -12.92 57.41
C ALA A 19 2.13 -14.09 57.12
N GLU A 20 2.89 -14.53 58.13
CA GLU A 20 3.91 -15.57 58.00
C GLU A 20 3.26 -16.95 58.04
N ALA A 21 3.50 -17.73 56.99
CA ALA A 21 3.10 -19.14 56.89
C ALA A 21 4.18 -19.86 56.08
N ALA A 22 4.51 -21.10 56.46
CA ALA A 22 5.52 -21.92 55.79
C ALA A 22 5.24 -22.13 54.28
N ASP A 23 3.97 -21.98 53.87
CA ASP A 23 3.56 -21.83 52.48
C ASP A 23 2.49 -20.73 52.39
N CYS A 24 2.90 -19.50 52.07
CA CYS A 24 2.04 -18.32 52.23
C CYS A 24 1.12 -18.02 51.03
N CYS A 25 1.66 -17.70 49.86
CA CYS A 25 0.90 -17.47 48.63
C CYS A 25 1.78 -17.52 47.38
N ASP A 26 1.18 -17.48 46.19
CA ASP A 26 1.88 -17.45 44.90
C ASP A 26 2.93 -16.32 44.79
N ASN A 27 2.63 -15.12 45.31
CA ASN A 27 3.57 -14.00 45.35
C ASN A 27 4.76 -14.25 46.28
N CYS A 28 4.54 -14.87 47.45
CA CYS A 28 5.58 -15.19 48.43
C CYS A 28 6.46 -16.37 47.96
N ARG A 29 5.87 -17.43 47.41
CA ARG A 29 6.61 -18.54 46.78
C ARG A 29 7.53 -18.07 45.66
N SER A 30 7.06 -17.08 44.89
CA SER A 30 7.85 -16.46 43.82
C SER A 30 9.00 -15.59 44.35
N ALA A 31 8.92 -15.10 45.59
CA ALA A 31 9.98 -14.34 46.25
C ALA A 31 11.00 -15.24 46.98
N GLU A 32 10.55 -16.36 47.54
CA GLU A 32 11.37 -17.37 48.24
C GLU A 32 12.21 -18.23 47.30
N ALA A 33 11.87 -18.29 46.01
CA ALA A 33 12.65 -19.00 44.98
C ALA A 33 14.08 -18.44 44.76
N GLY A 34 14.48 -17.40 45.50
CA GLY A 34 15.80 -16.78 45.49
C GLY A 34 16.09 -16.03 44.19
N PRO A 35 16.98 -15.02 44.21
CA PRO A 35 17.43 -14.38 42.99
C PRO A 35 18.27 -15.38 42.19
N ARG A 36 17.73 -15.91 41.09
CA ARG A 36 18.59 -16.46 40.03
C ARG A 36 19.28 -15.25 39.39
N SER A 37 20.57 -15.08 39.68
CA SER A 37 21.38 -13.96 39.20
C SER A 37 21.18 -13.75 37.70
N GLY A 38 20.62 -12.60 37.32
CA GLY A 38 20.44 -12.25 35.92
C GLY A 38 21.81 -12.17 35.24
N LYS A 39 21.97 -12.91 34.14
CA LYS A 39 23.14 -12.77 33.25
C LYS A 39 23.18 -11.35 32.67
N GLU A 40 24.37 -10.79 32.45
CA GLU A 40 24.49 -9.59 31.64
C GLU A 40 23.93 -9.84 30.23
N ALA A 41 23.41 -8.80 29.57
CA ALA A 41 22.76 -8.93 28.25
C ALA A 41 23.69 -9.55 27.17
N SER A 42 25.00 -9.47 27.37
CA SER A 42 26.08 -10.06 26.57
C SER A 42 26.18 -11.59 26.71
N GLU A 43 25.75 -12.17 27.83
CA GLU A 43 25.87 -13.60 28.16
C GLU A 43 24.56 -14.38 27.95
N MET A 44 23.47 -13.67 27.64
CA MET A 44 22.16 -14.27 27.41
C MET A 44 22.06 -14.92 26.03
N SER A 45 21.59 -16.17 26.00
CA SER A 45 21.18 -16.86 24.79
C SER A 45 20.08 -16.10 24.05
N HIS A 46 19.91 -16.40 22.75
CA HIS A 46 18.84 -15.81 21.94
C HIS A 46 17.44 -16.13 22.49
N GLY A 47 17.26 -17.31 23.10
CA GLY A 47 16.01 -17.70 23.75
C GLY A 47 15.73 -16.90 25.03
N GLU A 48 16.73 -16.71 25.89
CA GLU A 48 16.60 -15.92 27.12
C GLU A 48 16.28 -14.44 26.82
N ARG A 49 16.90 -13.86 25.77
CA ARG A 49 16.58 -12.50 25.32
C ARG A 49 15.17 -12.40 24.71
N ALA A 50 14.78 -13.40 23.91
CA ALA A 50 13.44 -13.43 23.32
C ALA A 50 12.33 -13.47 24.38
N ALA A 51 12.53 -14.23 25.46
CA ALA A 51 11.59 -14.29 26.58
C ALA A 51 11.33 -12.90 27.20
N LEU A 52 12.39 -12.16 27.55
CA LEU A 52 12.25 -10.82 28.13
C LEU A 52 11.62 -9.83 27.15
N VAL A 53 11.96 -9.93 25.86
CA VAL A 53 11.36 -9.11 24.79
C VAL A 53 9.84 -9.35 24.68
N ILE A 54 9.40 -10.62 24.74
CA ILE A 54 7.97 -10.98 24.71
C ILE A 54 7.26 -10.38 25.92
N LEU A 55 7.80 -10.58 27.13
CA LEU A 55 7.19 -10.08 28.36
C LEU A 55 7.12 -8.54 28.39
N ASP A 56 8.19 -7.86 27.99
CA ASP A 56 8.22 -6.39 27.96
C ASP A 56 7.32 -5.79 26.87
N CYS A 57 7.11 -6.52 25.76
CA CYS A 57 6.13 -6.15 24.75
C CYS A 57 4.69 -6.17 25.31
N ILE A 58 4.30 -7.22 26.04
CA ILE A 58 2.99 -7.31 26.71
C ILE A 58 2.80 -6.16 27.71
N ARG A 59 3.86 -5.77 28.43
CA ARG A 59 3.83 -4.66 29.39
C ARG A 59 3.56 -3.31 28.74
N ARG A 60 4.04 -3.09 27.51
CA ARG A 60 4.08 -1.77 26.84
C ARG A 60 3.11 -1.63 25.67
N VAL A 61 2.40 -2.69 25.28
CA VAL A 61 1.39 -2.60 24.21
C VAL A 61 0.20 -1.77 24.68
N HIS A 62 -0.17 -0.75 23.91
CA HIS A 62 -1.27 0.17 24.26
C HIS A 62 -2.65 -0.49 24.23
N ILE A 63 -2.84 -1.43 23.29
CA ILE A 63 -4.07 -2.20 23.14
C ILE A 63 -3.75 -3.63 23.55
N LYS A 64 -4.54 -4.20 24.47
CA LYS A 64 -4.33 -5.59 24.89
C LYS A 64 -4.60 -6.53 23.72
N VAL A 65 -3.70 -7.48 23.52
CA VAL A 65 -3.69 -8.38 22.35
C VAL A 65 -3.64 -9.84 22.80
N GLY A 66 -4.18 -10.71 21.95
CA GLY A 66 -4.05 -12.16 22.09
C GLY A 66 -2.71 -12.68 21.56
N ARG A 67 -2.54 -14.00 21.65
CA ARG A 67 -1.31 -14.73 21.28
C ARG A 67 -0.84 -14.47 19.85
N GLU A 68 -1.71 -14.68 18.87
CA GLU A 68 -1.39 -14.50 17.44
C GLU A 68 -0.97 -13.06 17.14
N LYS A 69 -1.76 -12.10 17.62
CA LYS A 69 -1.52 -10.68 17.37
C LYS A 69 -0.19 -10.21 17.98
N LEU A 70 0.13 -10.67 19.19
CA LEU A 70 1.43 -10.39 19.82
C LEU A 70 2.60 -10.96 18.99
N ALA A 71 2.45 -12.19 18.48
CA ALA A 71 3.47 -12.79 17.63
C ALA A 71 3.65 -12.04 16.31
N GLN A 72 2.56 -11.58 15.69
CA GLN A 72 2.61 -10.74 14.48
C GLN A 72 3.35 -9.42 14.70
N ILE A 73 3.17 -8.78 15.86
CA ILE A 73 3.90 -7.56 16.22
C ILE A 73 5.39 -7.86 16.33
N LEU A 74 5.76 -8.84 17.14
CA LEU A 74 7.16 -9.20 17.40
C LEU A 74 7.88 -9.69 16.13
N HIS A 75 7.16 -10.36 15.23
CA HIS A 75 7.67 -10.79 13.93
C HIS A 75 7.83 -9.62 12.94
N GLY A 76 7.03 -8.57 13.07
CA GLY A 76 7.01 -7.45 12.11
C GLY A 76 6.09 -7.69 10.91
N SER A 77 4.92 -8.30 11.15
CA SER A 77 3.94 -8.61 10.11
C SER A 77 3.30 -7.36 9.50
N LYS A 78 3.08 -7.37 8.18
CA LYS A 78 2.38 -6.30 7.44
C LYS A 78 0.87 -6.56 7.28
N ALA A 79 0.30 -7.42 8.11
CA ALA A 79 -1.14 -7.72 8.06
C ALA A 79 -1.97 -6.42 8.18
N GLN A 80 -3.11 -6.37 7.49
CA GLN A 80 -3.91 -5.15 7.37
C GLN A 80 -4.36 -4.60 8.73
N ASP A 81 -4.65 -5.48 9.68
CA ASP A 81 -5.06 -5.10 11.03
C ASP A 81 -3.90 -4.58 11.89
N ILE A 82 -2.68 -5.08 11.72
CA ILE A 82 -1.47 -4.53 12.35
C ILE A 82 -1.28 -3.06 11.96
N LEU A 83 -1.42 -2.75 10.66
CA LEU A 83 -1.31 -1.38 10.14
C LEU A 83 -2.50 -0.51 10.59
N LYS A 84 -3.72 -1.07 10.54
CA LYS A 84 -4.95 -0.37 10.93
C LYS A 84 -4.94 0.08 12.40
N PHE A 85 -4.41 -0.74 13.30
CA PHE A 85 -4.31 -0.43 14.73
C PHE A 85 -2.97 0.19 15.12
N HIS A 86 -2.15 0.59 14.13
CA HIS A 86 -0.86 1.25 14.32
C HIS A 86 0.14 0.45 15.17
N HIS A 87 0.05 -0.88 15.13
CA HIS A 87 0.97 -1.75 15.85
C HIS A 87 2.37 -1.78 15.21
N ASP A 88 2.50 -1.36 13.96
CA ASP A 88 3.76 -1.11 13.25
C ASP A 88 4.61 -0.01 13.91
N LYS A 89 3.99 0.88 14.68
CA LYS A 89 4.68 1.95 15.43
C LYS A 89 5.19 1.49 16.80
N ASN A 90 4.94 0.25 17.20
CA ASN A 90 5.38 -0.28 18.49
C ASN A 90 6.91 -0.49 18.49
N VAL A 91 7.59 -0.12 19.58
CA VAL A 91 9.06 -0.26 19.71
C VAL A 91 9.56 -1.72 19.59
N TYR A 92 8.66 -2.68 19.83
CA TYR A 92 8.91 -4.12 19.72
C TYR A 92 8.54 -4.70 18.36
N TYR A 93 8.00 -3.88 17.45
CA TYR A 93 7.66 -4.32 16.11
C TYR A 93 8.90 -4.84 15.37
N GLY A 94 8.84 -6.10 14.94
CA GLY A 94 9.94 -6.77 14.23
C GLY A 94 11.17 -7.11 15.07
N ARG A 95 11.15 -6.96 16.41
CA ARG A 95 12.31 -7.30 17.26
C ARG A 95 12.70 -8.78 17.22
N LEU A 96 11.77 -9.66 16.85
CA LEU A 96 11.98 -11.08 16.63
C LEU A 96 11.77 -11.47 15.17
N ALA A 97 12.00 -10.58 14.20
CA ALA A 97 11.80 -10.85 12.77
C ALA A 97 12.56 -12.07 12.22
N VAL A 98 13.63 -12.48 12.91
CA VAL A 98 14.44 -13.68 12.59
C VAL A 98 13.71 -14.99 12.94
N VAL A 99 12.76 -14.95 13.86
CA VAL A 99 11.99 -16.10 14.35
C VAL A 99 10.68 -16.16 13.56
N LYS A 100 10.27 -17.36 13.11
CA LYS A 100 8.98 -17.51 12.42
C LYS A 100 7.83 -17.16 13.37
N GLN A 101 6.73 -16.63 12.84
CA GLN A 101 5.59 -16.25 13.67
C GLN A 101 5.08 -17.41 14.54
N ASN A 102 4.90 -18.61 13.96
CA ASN A 102 4.44 -19.81 14.69
C ASN A 102 5.39 -20.19 15.83
N ASP A 103 6.69 -19.96 15.65
CA ASP A 103 7.71 -20.24 16.66
C ASP A 103 7.64 -19.22 17.80
N ILE A 104 7.39 -17.95 17.50
CA ILE A 104 7.10 -16.93 18.52
C ILE A 104 5.81 -17.28 19.28
N GLU A 105 4.78 -17.75 18.58
CA GLU A 105 3.56 -18.23 19.22
C GLU A 105 3.85 -19.42 20.15
N ALA A 106 4.71 -20.36 19.75
CA ALA A 106 5.15 -21.47 20.61
C ALA A 106 5.91 -20.98 21.85
N MET A 107 6.79 -19.98 21.71
CA MET A 107 7.48 -19.33 22.84
C MET A 107 6.50 -18.66 23.80
N ILE A 108 5.49 -17.96 23.28
CA ILE A 108 4.42 -17.37 24.11
C ILE A 108 3.68 -18.49 24.87
N GLY A 109 3.42 -19.63 24.23
CA GLY A 109 2.82 -20.80 24.86
C GLY A 109 3.63 -21.31 26.05
N GLN A 110 4.94 -21.48 25.89
CA GLN A 110 5.84 -21.89 26.98
C GLN A 110 5.81 -20.89 28.15
N LEU A 111 5.78 -19.58 27.88
CA LEU A 111 5.68 -18.55 28.92
C LEU A 111 4.34 -18.57 29.68
N ILE A 112 3.26 -19.02 29.02
CA ILE A 112 1.97 -19.25 29.68
C ILE A 112 2.06 -20.48 30.59
N GLU A 113 2.58 -21.61 30.08
CA GLU A 113 2.75 -22.86 30.83
C GLU A 113 3.66 -22.68 32.06
N MET A 114 4.73 -21.89 31.92
CA MET A 114 5.64 -21.55 33.01
C MET A 114 5.07 -20.51 33.99
N GLY A 115 3.89 -19.95 33.71
CA GLY A 115 3.18 -19.04 34.62
C GLY A 115 3.67 -17.59 34.61
N PHE A 116 4.40 -17.15 33.58
CA PHE A 116 4.81 -15.74 33.41
C PHE A 116 3.70 -14.90 32.75
N ILE A 117 2.86 -15.53 31.93
CA ILE A 117 1.73 -14.90 31.23
C ILE A 117 0.45 -15.64 31.58
N LYS A 118 -0.66 -14.91 31.72
CA LYS A 118 -2.02 -15.47 31.83
C LYS A 118 -2.90 -14.97 30.69
N MET A 119 -3.85 -15.81 30.29
CA MET A 119 -4.92 -15.43 29.38
C MET A 119 -6.14 -14.96 30.18
N ILE A 120 -6.79 -13.89 29.73
CA ILE A 120 -8.00 -13.33 30.34
C ILE A 120 -9.06 -13.17 29.25
N GLY A 121 -10.30 -13.58 29.54
CA GLY A 121 -11.44 -13.44 28.62
C GLY A 121 -11.93 -14.77 28.05
N GLY A 122 -13.08 -14.72 27.36
CA GLY A 122 -13.75 -15.87 26.74
C GLY A 122 -13.38 -16.02 25.26
N GLU A 123 -14.30 -15.68 24.36
CA GLU A 123 -14.19 -15.89 22.90
C GLU A 123 -12.94 -15.25 22.25
N TYR A 124 -12.40 -14.18 22.85
CA TYR A 124 -11.17 -13.52 22.41
C TYR A 124 -10.19 -13.31 23.58
N PRO A 125 -9.38 -14.33 23.93
CA PRO A 125 -8.49 -14.25 25.08
C PRO A 125 -7.34 -13.27 24.84
N ILE A 126 -7.15 -12.36 25.78
CA ILE A 126 -6.04 -11.39 25.79
C ILE A 126 -4.94 -11.83 26.75
N LEU A 127 -3.70 -11.48 26.42
CA LEU A 127 -2.54 -11.78 27.26
C LEU A 127 -2.32 -10.70 28.33
N SER A 128 -1.96 -11.14 29.53
CA SER A 128 -1.63 -10.27 30.66
C SER A 128 -0.49 -10.88 31.46
N LEU A 129 0.41 -10.04 31.97
CA LEU A 129 1.49 -10.51 32.84
C LEU A 129 0.96 -11.01 34.18
N THR A 130 1.59 -12.06 34.71
CA THR A 130 1.45 -12.45 36.11
C THR A 130 2.44 -11.66 36.98
N PRO A 131 2.29 -11.65 38.32
CA PRO A 131 3.29 -11.06 39.21
C PRO A 131 4.70 -11.63 38.99
N ARG A 132 4.78 -12.94 38.68
CA ARG A 132 6.02 -13.61 38.29
C ARG A 132 6.60 -13.03 36.98
N GLY A 133 5.76 -12.86 35.96
CA GLY A 133 6.14 -12.21 34.69
C GLY A 133 6.67 -10.79 34.87
N GLU A 134 6.04 -9.98 35.72
CA GLU A 134 6.53 -8.63 36.03
C GLU A 134 7.87 -8.65 36.78
N ASN A 135 8.04 -9.56 37.74
CA ASN A 135 9.29 -9.67 38.48
C ASN A 135 10.44 -10.13 37.57
N ALA A 136 10.16 -11.07 36.65
CA ALA A 136 11.15 -11.55 35.69
C ALA A 136 11.72 -10.44 34.81
N ILE A 137 10.88 -9.48 34.37
CA ILE A 137 11.35 -8.29 33.62
C ILE A 137 12.25 -7.42 34.50
N LYS A 138 11.84 -7.13 35.75
CA LYS A 138 12.57 -6.25 36.68
C LYS A 138 13.93 -6.82 37.04
N GLN A 139 14.00 -8.13 37.27
CA GLN A 139 15.22 -8.85 37.67
C GLN A 139 16.05 -9.31 36.48
N LYS A 140 15.59 -9.11 35.24
CA LYS A 140 16.18 -9.66 34.01
C LYS A 140 16.45 -11.17 34.16
N GLU A 141 15.44 -11.89 34.66
CA GLU A 141 15.53 -13.32 34.93
C GLU A 141 15.90 -14.10 33.65
N THR A 142 16.76 -15.10 33.79
CA THR A 142 17.14 -16.00 32.71
C THR A 142 16.04 -17.06 32.48
N ILE A 143 15.17 -16.79 31.51
CA ILE A 143 14.08 -17.70 31.14
C ILE A 143 14.54 -18.57 29.98
N ALA A 144 14.79 -19.85 30.26
CA ALA A 144 15.12 -20.83 29.22
C ALA A 144 13.87 -21.20 28.42
N LEU A 145 13.80 -20.75 27.17
CA LEU A 145 12.80 -21.17 26.20
C LEU A 145 13.39 -22.20 25.25
N ASN A 146 12.62 -23.24 24.93
CA ASN A 146 12.96 -24.16 23.86
C ASN A 146 12.83 -23.44 22.53
N LEU A 147 13.96 -23.21 21.89
CA LEU A 147 14.03 -22.69 20.53
C LEU A 147 13.64 -23.80 19.54
N PRO A 148 12.87 -23.49 18.48
CA PRO A 148 12.55 -24.44 17.42
C PRO A 148 13.82 -24.98 16.76
N LYS A 149 13.77 -26.25 16.31
CA LYS A 149 14.88 -26.92 15.61
C LYS A 149 15.32 -26.22 14.31
N SER A 150 14.53 -25.28 13.78
CA SER A 150 14.80 -24.48 12.57
C SER A 150 15.42 -23.11 12.82
N LEU A 151 16.18 -22.95 13.92
CA LEU A 151 16.98 -21.77 14.23
C LEU A 151 18.44 -22.19 14.47
N GLY A 152 19.05 -22.77 13.44
CA GLY A 152 20.49 -22.94 13.37
C GLY A 152 21.20 -21.58 13.24
N ALA A 153 22.46 -21.51 13.68
CA ALA A 153 23.30 -20.31 13.59
C ALA A 153 23.31 -19.69 12.17
N THR A 154 23.20 -20.53 11.14
CA THR A 154 23.12 -20.14 9.73
C THR A 154 21.85 -19.36 9.38
N GLU A 155 20.69 -19.72 9.94
CA GLU A 155 19.41 -19.05 9.66
C GLU A 155 19.34 -17.69 10.36
N ILE A 156 19.93 -17.59 11.56
CA ILE A 156 20.10 -16.33 12.28
C ILE A 156 21.06 -15.41 11.53
N ARG A 157 22.18 -15.94 11.03
CA ARG A 157 23.13 -15.20 10.18
C ARG A 157 22.44 -14.68 8.91
N ARG A 158 21.70 -15.53 8.20
CA ARG A 158 20.97 -15.18 6.96
C ARG A 158 19.91 -14.11 7.21
N ALA A 159 19.15 -14.19 8.31
CA ALA A 159 18.12 -13.21 8.62
C ALA A 159 18.72 -11.85 9.02
N LYS A 160 19.88 -11.87 9.71
CA LYS A 160 20.65 -10.65 10.00
C LYS A 160 21.22 -10.02 8.73
N GLU A 161 21.84 -10.81 7.85
CA GLU A 161 22.36 -10.34 6.56
C GLU A 161 21.24 -9.81 5.66
N LYS A 162 20.05 -10.43 5.68
CA LYS A 162 18.85 -9.95 4.96
C LYS A 162 18.34 -8.61 5.51
N LEU A 163 18.38 -8.43 6.83
CA LEU A 163 17.99 -7.18 7.48
C LEU A 163 19.00 -6.06 7.16
N GLU A 164 20.30 -6.37 7.21
CA GLU A 164 21.38 -5.45 6.84
C GLU A 164 21.37 -5.08 5.36
N ALA A 165 20.97 -6.01 4.48
CA ALA A 165 20.80 -5.75 3.05
C ALA A 165 19.54 -4.92 2.72
N GLY A 166 18.64 -4.68 3.69
CA GLY A 166 17.43 -3.86 3.47
C GLY A 166 16.24 -4.62 2.85
N GLY A 167 16.31 -5.94 2.69
CA GLY A 167 15.22 -6.72 2.11
C GLY A 167 15.63 -8.04 1.45
N THR A 168 14.62 -8.80 1.00
CA THR A 168 14.84 -10.10 0.33
C THR A 168 15.45 -9.95 -1.06
N VAL A 169 15.13 -8.86 -1.75
CA VAL A 169 15.54 -8.60 -3.14
C VAL A 169 17.00 -8.14 -3.14
N GLU A 170 17.32 -7.21 -2.26
CA GLU A 170 18.63 -6.61 -2.06
C GLU A 170 19.66 -7.64 -1.57
N TYR A 171 19.27 -8.58 -0.70
CA TYR A 171 20.14 -9.70 -0.35
C TYR A 171 20.44 -10.63 -1.54
N THR A 172 19.48 -10.80 -2.47
CA THR A 172 19.74 -11.51 -3.74
C THR A 172 20.80 -10.79 -4.54
N ALA A 173 20.70 -9.46 -4.66
CA ALA A 173 21.65 -8.65 -5.42
C ALA A 173 23.08 -8.78 -4.87
N LYS A 174 23.23 -8.76 -3.54
CA LYS A 174 24.53 -8.98 -2.89
C LYS A 174 25.17 -10.32 -3.28
N LEU A 175 24.41 -11.42 -3.24
CA LEU A 175 24.94 -12.73 -3.61
C LEU A 175 25.32 -12.83 -5.10
N PHE A 176 24.65 -12.08 -5.98
CA PHE A 176 25.10 -11.93 -7.37
C PHE A 176 26.42 -11.16 -7.49
N THR A 177 26.68 -10.14 -6.66
CA THR A 177 27.99 -9.44 -6.65
C THR A 177 29.13 -10.34 -6.19
N GLU A 178 28.82 -11.41 -5.43
CA GLU A 178 29.77 -12.44 -5.01
C GLU A 178 29.99 -13.52 -6.09
N GLY A 179 29.34 -13.40 -7.26
CA GLY A 179 29.54 -14.24 -8.43
C GLY A 179 28.69 -15.52 -8.46
N LEU A 180 27.69 -15.65 -7.59
CA LEU A 180 26.82 -16.83 -7.56
C LEU A 180 25.77 -16.80 -8.68
N LYS A 181 25.47 -17.99 -9.21
CA LYS A 181 24.39 -18.22 -10.17
C LYS A 181 23.03 -18.42 -9.47
N PRO A 182 21.89 -18.22 -10.17
CA PRO A 182 20.55 -18.35 -9.58
C PRO A 182 20.31 -19.66 -8.81
N GLU A 183 20.81 -20.80 -9.29
CA GLU A 183 20.66 -22.12 -8.66
C GLU A 183 21.47 -22.23 -7.36
N GLN A 184 22.63 -21.57 -7.31
CA GLN A 184 23.47 -21.50 -6.12
C GLN A 184 22.81 -20.59 -5.07
N ILE A 185 22.31 -19.43 -5.50
CA ILE A 185 21.59 -18.49 -4.64
C ILE A 185 20.31 -19.12 -4.07
N ALA A 186 19.56 -19.87 -4.88
CA ALA A 186 18.37 -20.59 -4.42
C ALA A 186 18.70 -21.59 -3.30
N ARG A 187 19.75 -22.40 -3.50
CA ARG A 187 20.25 -23.36 -2.50
C ARG A 187 20.77 -22.67 -1.25
N GLU A 188 21.59 -21.63 -1.41
CA GLU A 188 22.17 -20.89 -0.31
C GLU A 188 21.10 -20.18 0.54
N ARG A 189 20.01 -19.74 -0.08
CA ARG A 189 18.94 -19.04 0.63
C ARG A 189 17.80 -19.94 1.08
N GLY A 190 17.79 -21.21 0.66
CA GLY A 190 16.68 -22.12 0.90
C GLY A 190 15.37 -21.65 0.27
N LEU A 191 15.44 -21.00 -0.90
CA LEU A 191 14.28 -20.50 -1.64
C LEU A 191 14.04 -21.32 -2.89
N ALA A 192 12.79 -21.35 -3.36
CA ALA A 192 12.48 -21.91 -4.67
C ALA A 192 13.19 -21.10 -5.77
N ILE A 193 13.72 -21.79 -6.77
CA ILE A 193 14.47 -21.15 -7.86
C ILE A 193 13.63 -20.08 -8.60
N GLY A 194 12.33 -20.31 -8.78
CA GLY A 194 11.41 -19.33 -9.37
C GLY A 194 11.27 -18.04 -8.54
N THR A 195 11.43 -18.09 -7.21
CA THR A 195 11.46 -16.89 -6.36
C THR A 195 12.74 -16.09 -6.60
N ILE A 196 13.87 -16.76 -6.83
CA ILE A 196 15.13 -16.08 -7.18
C ILE A 196 14.98 -15.37 -8.53
N TYR A 197 14.44 -16.04 -9.56
CA TYR A 197 14.17 -15.36 -10.83
C TYR A 197 13.16 -14.21 -10.70
N GLY A 198 12.18 -14.32 -9.80
CA GLY A 198 11.29 -13.20 -9.46
C GLY A 198 12.05 -11.99 -8.89
N HIS A 199 13.02 -12.20 -8.01
CA HIS A 199 13.91 -11.14 -7.53
C HIS A 199 14.81 -10.61 -8.65
N CYS A 200 15.37 -11.49 -9.49
CA CYS A 200 16.20 -11.09 -10.63
C CYS A 200 15.44 -10.18 -11.59
N ALA A 201 14.17 -10.47 -11.89
CA ALA A 201 13.35 -9.60 -12.74
C ALA A 201 13.24 -8.18 -12.16
N GLN A 202 12.99 -8.05 -10.85
CA GLN A 202 12.94 -6.73 -10.19
C GLN A 202 14.30 -6.02 -10.20
N LEU A 203 15.40 -6.76 -10.04
CA LEU A 203 16.75 -6.20 -10.07
C LEU A 203 17.17 -5.77 -11.48
N ILE A 204 16.77 -6.52 -12.51
CA ILE A 204 16.96 -6.17 -13.92
C ILE A 204 16.18 -4.89 -14.25
N GLU A 205 14.92 -4.79 -13.81
CA GLU A 205 14.06 -3.61 -13.97
C GLU A 205 14.72 -2.35 -13.39
N ARG A 206 15.27 -2.45 -12.17
CA ARG A 206 15.98 -1.35 -11.49
C ARG A 206 17.39 -1.09 -12.05
N GLY A 207 17.87 -1.91 -12.99
CA GLY A 207 19.21 -1.81 -13.57
C GLY A 207 20.36 -2.20 -12.65
N VAL A 208 20.08 -2.99 -11.61
CA VAL A 208 21.09 -3.52 -10.68
C VAL A 208 21.74 -4.79 -11.23
N LEU A 209 21.00 -5.59 -12.03
CA LEU A 209 21.50 -6.80 -12.69
C LEU A 209 21.33 -6.73 -14.20
N GLU A 210 22.27 -7.34 -14.90
CA GLU A 210 22.18 -7.54 -16.36
C GLU A 210 21.62 -8.93 -16.67
N LEU A 211 20.83 -9.04 -17.75
CA LEU A 211 20.16 -10.30 -18.11
C LEU A 211 21.16 -11.45 -18.32
N SER A 212 22.32 -11.16 -18.89
CA SER A 212 23.41 -12.13 -19.13
C SER A 212 24.00 -12.72 -17.86
N GLN A 213 23.86 -12.06 -16.71
CA GLN A 213 24.29 -12.57 -15.41
C GLN A 213 23.30 -13.59 -14.84
N VAL A 214 22.07 -13.60 -15.33
CA VAL A 214 20.95 -14.39 -14.78
C VAL A 214 20.57 -15.55 -15.69
N ILE A 215 20.57 -15.35 -17.02
CA ILE A 215 20.13 -16.33 -18.01
C ILE A 215 21.20 -16.49 -19.09
N SER A 216 21.47 -17.72 -19.52
CA SER A 216 22.44 -17.97 -20.59
C SER A 216 21.97 -17.43 -21.95
N PRO A 217 22.88 -17.05 -22.87
CA PRO A 217 22.52 -16.53 -24.19
C PRO A 217 21.63 -17.47 -25.01
N GLU A 218 21.83 -18.78 -24.88
CA GLU A 218 21.04 -19.80 -25.58
C GLU A 218 19.59 -19.79 -25.10
N THR A 219 19.39 -19.77 -23.78
CA THR A 219 18.06 -19.73 -23.18
C THR A 219 17.37 -18.39 -23.45
N GLN A 220 18.11 -17.28 -23.44
CA GLN A 220 17.58 -15.98 -23.87
C GLN A 220 17.02 -16.10 -25.28
N THR A 221 17.83 -16.55 -26.25
CA THR A 221 17.43 -16.68 -27.66
C THR A 221 16.16 -17.51 -27.83
N GLN A 222 16.04 -18.64 -27.12
CA GLN A 222 14.84 -19.48 -27.16
C GLN A 222 13.58 -18.73 -26.68
N ILE A 223 13.69 -17.99 -25.58
CA ILE A 223 12.59 -17.19 -25.02
C ILE A 223 12.21 -16.05 -25.97
N GLU A 224 13.20 -15.35 -26.54
CA GLU A 224 12.96 -14.25 -27.47
C GLU A 224 12.25 -14.71 -28.74
N ASP A 225 12.62 -15.86 -29.28
CA ASP A 225 11.95 -16.42 -30.47
C ASP A 225 10.53 -16.90 -30.15
N ALA A 226 10.30 -17.43 -28.95
CA ALA A 226 8.94 -17.73 -28.49
C ALA A 226 8.09 -16.46 -28.34
N ILE A 227 8.65 -15.37 -27.81
CA ILE A 227 7.98 -14.06 -27.71
C ILE A 227 7.60 -13.54 -29.10
N LYS A 228 8.52 -13.57 -30.07
CA LYS A 228 8.24 -13.13 -31.45
C LYS A 228 7.10 -13.91 -32.11
N LYS A 229 7.01 -15.23 -31.86
CA LYS A 229 5.93 -16.09 -32.39
C LYS A 229 4.57 -15.78 -31.77
N VAL A 230 4.53 -15.38 -30.49
CA VAL A 230 3.28 -15.05 -29.78
C VAL A 230 2.81 -13.63 -30.06
N GLY A 231 3.74 -12.70 -30.30
CA GLY A 231 3.44 -11.30 -30.62
C GLY A 231 3.06 -10.46 -29.40
N ALA A 232 1.83 -10.59 -28.88
CA ALA A 232 1.34 -9.79 -27.75
C ALA A 232 1.72 -10.41 -26.40
N VAL A 233 2.55 -9.72 -25.61
CA VAL A 233 3.14 -10.22 -24.36
C VAL A 233 2.20 -10.08 -23.13
N ASN A 234 0.88 -10.17 -23.35
CA ASN A 234 -0.12 -9.93 -22.30
C ASN A 234 -0.22 -11.07 -21.28
N SER A 235 0.44 -12.21 -21.54
CA SER A 235 0.53 -13.35 -20.63
C SER A 235 1.80 -14.17 -20.91
N THR A 236 2.42 -14.71 -19.87
CA THR A 236 3.59 -15.60 -20.00
C THR A 236 3.20 -17.04 -20.35
N THR A 237 1.93 -17.40 -20.27
CA THR A 237 1.45 -18.77 -20.52
C THR A 237 1.59 -19.20 -21.99
N PRO A 238 1.18 -18.41 -23.00
CA PRO A 238 1.36 -18.79 -24.40
C PRO A 238 2.83 -18.91 -24.81
N ILE A 239 3.70 -18.09 -24.21
CA ILE A 239 5.16 -18.15 -24.42
C ILE A 239 5.72 -19.44 -23.83
N LYS A 240 5.33 -19.79 -22.59
CA LYS A 240 5.77 -21.02 -21.92
C LYS A 240 5.37 -22.29 -22.70
N MET A 241 4.21 -22.31 -23.35
CA MET A 241 3.77 -23.45 -24.17
C MET A 241 4.68 -23.75 -25.36
N LEU A 242 5.49 -22.79 -25.81
CA LEU A 242 6.44 -22.94 -26.91
C LEU A 242 7.86 -23.26 -26.44
N LEU A 243 8.08 -23.33 -25.12
CA LEU A 243 9.41 -23.45 -24.51
C LEU A 243 9.59 -24.80 -23.79
N PRO A 244 10.81 -25.35 -23.77
CA PRO A 244 11.13 -26.55 -22.99
C PRO A 244 10.74 -26.43 -21.50
N ASP A 245 10.48 -27.56 -20.86
CA ASP A 245 10.10 -27.62 -19.44
C ASP A 245 11.12 -26.97 -18.51
N ALA A 246 12.40 -27.07 -18.85
CA ALA A 246 13.52 -26.47 -18.13
C ALA A 246 13.44 -24.94 -17.99
N ILE A 247 12.71 -24.25 -18.86
CA ILE A 247 12.59 -22.78 -18.82
C ILE A 247 11.38 -22.38 -17.98
N ASP A 248 11.59 -21.86 -16.78
CA ASP A 248 10.49 -21.47 -15.91
C ASP A 248 9.88 -20.08 -16.23
N TYR A 249 8.71 -19.82 -15.67
CA TYR A 249 7.99 -18.55 -15.84
C TYR A 249 8.78 -17.32 -15.34
N GLY A 250 9.63 -17.48 -14.34
CA GLY A 250 10.52 -16.44 -13.84
C GLY A 250 11.60 -16.09 -14.85
N MET A 251 12.19 -17.08 -15.52
CA MET A 251 13.15 -16.85 -16.60
C MET A 251 12.52 -16.05 -17.75
N ILE A 252 11.29 -16.41 -18.14
CA ILE A 252 10.52 -15.68 -19.17
C ILE A 252 10.31 -14.23 -18.73
N ARG A 253 9.93 -13.98 -17.46
CA ARG A 253 9.77 -12.62 -16.92
C ARG A 253 11.05 -11.81 -16.95
N CYS A 254 12.20 -12.40 -16.60
CA CYS A 254 13.50 -11.71 -16.69
C CYS A 254 13.78 -11.23 -18.12
N VAL A 255 13.55 -12.07 -19.13
CA VAL A 255 13.75 -11.69 -20.54
C VAL A 255 12.77 -10.62 -20.98
N ILE A 256 11.48 -10.71 -20.60
CA ILE A 256 10.47 -9.69 -20.91
C ILE A 256 10.86 -8.34 -20.32
N VAL A 257 11.21 -8.30 -19.03
CA VAL A 257 11.62 -7.05 -18.35
C VAL A 257 12.89 -6.48 -18.97
N ALA A 258 13.87 -7.32 -19.29
CA ALA A 258 15.09 -6.90 -19.97
C ALA A 258 14.80 -6.36 -21.37
N GLN A 259 13.88 -6.97 -22.14
CA GLN A 259 13.45 -6.45 -23.43
C GLN A 259 12.68 -5.15 -23.30
N GLN A 260 11.82 -4.99 -22.30
CA GLN A 260 11.11 -3.73 -22.03
C GLN A 260 12.09 -2.62 -21.64
N LYS A 261 13.12 -2.93 -20.83
CA LYS A 261 14.18 -2.00 -20.47
C LYS A 261 15.08 -1.66 -21.66
N ASN A 262 15.51 -2.66 -22.44
CA ASN A 262 16.31 -2.44 -23.65
C ASN A 262 15.49 -1.74 -24.75
N TYR A 263 14.19 -1.99 -24.81
CA TYR A 263 13.25 -1.25 -25.63
C TYR A 263 13.19 0.19 -25.14
N ALA A 264 12.94 0.46 -23.84
CA ALA A 264 12.96 1.80 -23.25
C ALA A 264 14.30 2.56 -23.47
N ILE A 265 15.44 1.85 -23.44
CA ILE A 265 16.78 2.43 -23.71
C ILE A 265 17.02 2.62 -25.23
N ARG A 266 16.48 1.76 -26.09
CA ARG A 266 16.55 1.92 -27.56
C ARG A 266 15.54 2.95 -28.08
N THR A 267 14.39 3.10 -27.42
CA THR A 267 13.37 4.12 -27.71
C THR A 267 13.77 5.49 -27.19
N THR A 268 14.68 5.58 -26.19
CA THR A 268 15.42 6.84 -25.97
C THR A 268 16.32 7.25 -27.13
N GLN A 269 16.52 6.39 -28.15
CA GLN A 269 17.22 6.73 -29.40
C GLN A 269 16.36 6.69 -30.68
N HIS A 270 15.10 6.27 -30.66
CA HIS A 270 14.12 6.50 -31.74
C HIS A 270 12.68 6.36 -31.20
N ASP A 271 11.94 7.46 -31.26
CA ASP A 271 10.98 7.87 -30.23
C ASP A 271 9.57 8.00 -30.81
N ASP A 272 8.95 6.88 -31.18
CA ASP A 272 7.59 6.89 -31.76
C ASP A 272 6.53 6.27 -30.84
N ILE A 273 6.81 5.14 -30.17
CA ILE A 273 5.81 4.42 -29.35
C ILE A 273 5.80 4.89 -27.89
N ASP A 274 6.94 5.12 -27.26
CA ASP A 274 6.97 5.71 -25.91
C ASP A 274 6.57 7.18 -25.95
N SER A 275 7.00 7.94 -26.96
CA SER A 275 6.41 9.24 -27.34
C SER A 275 4.90 9.14 -27.53
N PHE A 276 4.39 8.11 -28.24
CA PHE A 276 2.95 7.90 -28.37
C PHE A 276 2.27 7.62 -27.03
N LEU A 277 2.77 6.70 -26.20
CA LEU A 277 2.18 6.29 -24.92
C LEU A 277 2.32 7.35 -23.81
N ALA A 278 3.35 8.19 -23.88
CA ALA A 278 3.59 9.32 -22.99
C ALA A 278 2.83 10.59 -23.43
N LYS A 279 2.42 10.67 -24.70
CA LYS A 279 1.54 11.75 -25.15
C LYS A 279 0.22 11.70 -24.37
N PRO A 280 -0.37 12.85 -24.07
CA PRO A 280 -1.73 12.89 -23.55
C PRO A 280 -2.65 12.16 -24.54
N HIS A 281 -3.54 11.30 -24.04
CA HIS A 281 -4.58 10.67 -24.87
C HIS A 281 -5.94 11.19 -24.40
N PRO A 282 -6.33 12.40 -24.84
CA PRO A 282 -7.64 12.91 -24.55
C PRO A 282 -8.73 11.96 -25.03
N ARG A 283 -9.83 11.87 -24.28
CA ARG A 283 -10.97 11.01 -24.61
C ARG A 283 -12.21 11.86 -24.80
N PRO A 284 -12.93 11.70 -25.93
CA PRO A 284 -14.19 12.40 -26.10
C PRO A 284 -15.19 11.93 -25.04
N LEU A 285 -16.03 12.87 -24.60
CA LEU A 285 -17.10 12.67 -23.64
C LEU A 285 -18.43 12.95 -24.31
N VAL A 286 -19.38 12.05 -24.12
CA VAL A 286 -20.73 12.13 -24.68
C VAL A 286 -21.70 12.60 -23.61
N GLY A 287 -22.56 13.55 -23.96
CA GLY A 287 -23.60 14.10 -23.10
C GLY A 287 -24.33 15.26 -23.77
N SER A 288 -25.03 16.06 -22.97
CA SER A 288 -25.92 17.15 -23.43
C SER A 288 -25.18 18.45 -23.80
N TRP A 289 -23.85 18.42 -23.86
CA TRP A 289 -22.97 19.55 -24.19
C TRP A 289 -22.56 19.52 -25.67
N GLN A 290 -21.98 20.62 -26.16
CA GLN A 290 -21.57 20.75 -27.56
C GLN A 290 -20.30 19.94 -27.87
N THR A 291 -19.28 20.06 -27.02
CA THR A 291 -18.05 19.26 -27.10
C THR A 291 -17.58 18.92 -25.68
N GLY A 292 -17.02 17.73 -25.50
CA GLY A 292 -16.59 17.27 -24.18
C GLY A 292 -15.36 16.40 -24.28
N TRP A 293 -14.38 16.63 -23.42
CA TRP A 293 -13.13 15.88 -23.40
C TRP A 293 -12.66 15.59 -21.98
N ALA A 294 -12.08 14.42 -21.79
CA ALA A 294 -11.23 14.13 -20.64
C ALA A 294 -9.77 14.16 -21.07
N LEU A 295 -8.85 14.64 -20.23
CA LEU A 295 -7.41 14.61 -20.55
C LEU A 295 -6.86 13.17 -20.65
N GLY A 296 -7.55 12.20 -20.03
CA GLY A 296 -7.29 10.78 -20.20
C GLY A 296 -8.09 9.92 -19.23
N PHE A 297 -7.74 8.63 -19.13
CA PHE A 297 -8.36 7.73 -18.16
C PHE A 297 -7.83 7.98 -16.75
N HIS A 298 -8.65 7.71 -15.73
CA HIS A 298 -8.26 7.80 -14.32
C HIS A 298 -7.31 6.66 -13.92
N SER A 299 -7.52 5.49 -14.51
CA SER A 299 -6.72 4.28 -14.32
C SER A 299 -6.32 3.71 -15.67
N ARG A 300 -5.31 2.85 -15.68
CA ARG A 300 -4.88 2.04 -16.83
C ARG A 300 -4.89 0.57 -16.41
N ILE A 301 -5.19 -0.30 -17.36
CA ILE A 301 -5.11 -1.75 -17.20
C ILE A 301 -3.83 -2.20 -17.88
N SER A 302 -2.94 -2.85 -17.13
CA SER A 302 -1.74 -3.50 -17.68
C SER A 302 -1.70 -4.93 -17.18
N GLY A 303 -1.89 -5.91 -18.07
CA GLY A 303 -1.77 -7.32 -17.72
C GLY A 303 -2.75 -7.83 -16.64
N GLY A 304 -3.87 -7.15 -16.40
CA GLY A 304 -4.84 -7.47 -15.34
C GLY A 304 -4.69 -6.64 -14.07
N ASP A 305 -3.59 -5.92 -13.91
CA ASP A 305 -3.37 -5.00 -12.79
C ASP A 305 -3.91 -3.60 -13.10
N TRP A 306 -4.68 -3.07 -12.14
CA TRP A 306 -5.17 -1.70 -12.18
C TRP A 306 -4.11 -0.78 -11.59
N SER A 307 -3.57 0.13 -12.41
CA SER A 307 -2.71 1.22 -11.94
C SER A 307 -3.29 2.57 -12.35
N ARG A 308 -2.83 3.67 -11.73
CA ARG A 308 -3.23 5.02 -12.18
C ARG A 308 -2.55 5.31 -13.52
N SER A 309 -3.26 5.99 -14.41
CA SER A 309 -2.62 6.54 -15.62
C SER A 309 -1.73 7.73 -15.23
N GLY A 310 -0.93 8.27 -16.16
CA GLY A 310 -0.13 9.48 -15.88
C GLY A 310 -1.00 10.66 -15.42
N VAL A 311 -2.07 10.98 -16.15
CA VAL A 311 -3.02 12.04 -15.76
C VAL A 311 -3.86 11.66 -14.53
N GLY A 312 -4.13 10.37 -14.35
CA GLY A 312 -4.78 9.80 -13.17
C GLY A 312 -3.99 10.02 -11.89
N ASP A 313 -2.67 9.83 -11.96
CA ASP A 313 -1.74 10.07 -10.85
C ASP A 313 -1.65 11.57 -10.51
N LEU A 314 -1.46 12.43 -11.51
CA LEU A 314 -1.46 13.89 -11.31
C LEU A 314 -2.77 14.37 -10.66
N THR A 315 -3.91 13.89 -11.14
CA THR A 315 -5.23 14.23 -10.59
C THR A 315 -5.40 13.67 -9.17
N TYR A 316 -4.88 12.47 -8.90
CA TYR A 316 -4.92 11.86 -7.56
C TYR A 316 -4.10 12.68 -6.55
N ARG A 317 -2.85 13.04 -6.89
CA ARG A 317 -1.98 13.86 -6.04
C ARG A 317 -2.60 15.22 -5.76
N LEU A 318 -3.18 15.88 -6.76
CA LEU A 318 -3.92 17.13 -6.56
C LEU A 318 -5.12 16.93 -5.62
N LYS A 319 -5.87 15.83 -5.77
CA LYS A 319 -7.13 15.58 -5.06
C LYS A 319 -6.97 15.10 -3.63
N TYR A 320 -6.01 14.22 -3.37
CA TYR A 320 -5.86 13.50 -2.10
C TYR A 320 -4.61 13.92 -1.33
N GLU A 321 -3.57 14.41 -2.01
CA GLU A 321 -2.31 14.84 -1.37
C GLU A 321 -2.19 16.37 -1.32
N SER A 322 -3.14 17.11 -1.90
CA SER A 322 -3.12 18.58 -2.02
C SER A 322 -1.86 19.12 -2.71
N ASP A 323 -1.25 18.31 -3.57
CA ASP A 323 -0.03 18.65 -4.27
C ASP A 323 -0.31 19.54 -5.48
N THR A 324 -0.06 20.84 -5.36
CA THR A 324 -0.27 21.82 -6.43
C THR A 324 0.86 21.84 -7.45
N THR A 325 1.98 21.13 -7.21
CA THR A 325 3.12 21.09 -8.15
C THR A 325 2.78 20.36 -9.46
N VAL A 326 1.68 19.60 -9.47
CA VAL A 326 1.18 18.90 -10.65
C VAL A 326 0.39 19.80 -11.62
N LEU A 327 -0.03 21.00 -11.18
CA LEU A 327 -0.86 21.90 -11.99
C LEU A 327 -0.21 22.28 -13.33
N PRO A 328 1.06 22.68 -13.42
CA PRO A 328 1.68 23.03 -14.70
C PRO A 328 1.59 21.90 -15.74
N ALA A 329 1.75 20.64 -15.32
CA ALA A 329 1.63 19.49 -16.20
C ALA A 329 0.18 19.32 -16.70
N LEU A 330 -0.82 19.38 -15.82
CA LEU A 330 -2.23 19.29 -16.21
C LEU A 330 -2.67 20.45 -17.12
N ILE A 331 -2.16 21.66 -16.87
CA ILE A 331 -2.40 22.83 -17.71
C ILE A 331 -1.77 22.62 -19.10
N GLN A 332 -0.52 22.16 -19.18
CA GLN A 332 0.13 21.91 -20.47
C GLN A 332 -0.66 20.88 -21.29
N GLN A 333 -1.09 19.76 -20.70
CA GLN A 333 -1.92 18.77 -21.40
C GLN A 333 -3.25 19.34 -21.90
N THR A 334 -3.82 20.30 -21.16
CA THR A 334 -5.05 20.99 -21.57
C THR A 334 -4.81 21.95 -22.74
N LEU A 335 -3.68 22.65 -22.75
CA LEU A 335 -3.30 23.51 -23.87
C LEU A 335 -3.04 22.69 -25.13
N ASP A 336 -2.36 21.55 -25.00
CA ASP A 336 -2.10 20.64 -26.11
C ASP A 336 -3.42 20.09 -26.68
N LEU A 337 -4.38 19.75 -25.80
CA LEU A 337 -5.75 19.40 -26.19
C LEU A 337 -6.43 20.54 -26.95
N PHE A 338 -6.37 21.77 -26.44
CA PHE A 338 -6.99 22.93 -27.11
C PHE A 338 -6.36 23.23 -28.48
N GLN A 339 -5.06 22.99 -28.63
CA GLN A 339 -4.37 23.12 -29.91
C GLN A 339 -4.81 22.04 -30.90
N ALA A 340 -4.93 20.79 -30.45
CA ALA A 340 -5.38 19.67 -31.27
C ALA A 340 -6.88 19.73 -31.61
N HIS A 341 -7.68 20.29 -30.71
CA HIS A 341 -9.14 20.38 -30.80
C HIS A 341 -9.63 21.81 -30.53
N PRO A 342 -9.45 22.76 -31.47
CA PRO A 342 -9.76 24.18 -31.27
C PRO A 342 -11.22 24.46 -30.89
N GLU A 343 -12.15 23.58 -31.28
CA GLU A 343 -13.57 23.66 -30.92
C GLU A 343 -13.83 23.59 -29.41
N THR A 344 -12.88 23.06 -28.64
CA THR A 344 -12.96 22.96 -27.17
C THR A 344 -12.67 24.29 -26.48
N ASN A 345 -11.82 25.14 -27.08
CA ASN A 345 -11.41 26.44 -26.53
C ASN A 345 -12.26 27.62 -27.04
N GLN A 346 -13.50 27.37 -27.49
CA GLN A 346 -14.43 28.41 -27.94
C GLN A 346 -15.27 29.01 -26.80
N ALA A 347 -14.81 28.83 -25.56
CA ALA A 347 -15.48 29.36 -24.37
C ALA A 347 -15.02 30.80 -24.06
N GLU A 348 -15.84 31.52 -23.31
CA GLU A 348 -15.58 32.88 -22.84
C GLU A 348 -15.44 32.93 -21.31
N ILE A 349 -15.79 31.84 -20.64
CA ILE A 349 -15.81 31.72 -19.18
C ILE A 349 -15.58 30.27 -18.76
N ILE A 350 -14.78 30.08 -17.71
CA ILE A 350 -14.56 28.79 -17.05
C ILE A 350 -15.47 28.72 -15.82
N ILE A 351 -16.24 27.63 -15.70
CA ILE A 351 -17.08 27.35 -14.54
C ILE A 351 -16.63 26.02 -13.91
N PRO A 352 -16.11 26.02 -12.66
CA PRO A 352 -15.78 24.80 -11.95
C PRO A 352 -17.05 24.10 -11.45
N VAL A 353 -17.11 22.78 -11.58
CA VAL A 353 -18.15 21.97 -10.90
C VAL A 353 -17.95 22.05 -9.38
N PRO A 354 -19.01 22.27 -8.58
CA PRO A 354 -18.89 22.39 -7.14
C PRO A 354 -18.57 21.05 -6.47
N SER A 355 -17.56 21.06 -5.59
CA SER A 355 -17.16 19.91 -4.77
C SER A 355 -18.25 19.54 -3.76
N THR A 356 -18.40 18.25 -3.46
CA THR A 356 -19.24 17.75 -2.36
C THR A 356 -18.55 17.89 -1.00
N THR A 357 -17.22 17.96 -0.98
CA THR A 357 -16.41 17.92 0.24
C THR A 357 -15.70 19.25 0.40
N GLU A 358 -15.82 19.87 1.58
CA GLU A 358 -14.97 20.99 1.98
C GLU A 358 -13.53 20.49 2.18
N ARG A 359 -12.58 21.13 1.50
CA ARG A 359 -11.15 20.79 1.55
C ARG A 359 -10.33 22.07 1.59
N LYS A 360 -9.13 21.98 2.16
CA LYS A 360 -8.16 23.09 2.19
C LYS A 360 -7.79 23.57 0.78
N VAL A 361 -7.63 22.63 -0.15
CA VAL A 361 -7.47 22.91 -1.59
C VAL A 361 -8.60 22.21 -2.33
N ASN A 362 -9.41 22.97 -3.08
CA ASN A 362 -10.39 22.41 -3.99
C ASN A 362 -9.70 22.13 -5.34
N PRO A 363 -9.50 20.86 -5.74
CA PRO A 363 -8.74 20.50 -6.92
C PRO A 363 -9.26 21.12 -8.21
N VAL A 364 -10.58 21.09 -8.41
CA VAL A 364 -11.23 21.62 -9.62
C VAL A 364 -11.06 23.13 -9.67
N HIS A 365 -11.26 23.81 -8.54
CA HIS A 365 -11.10 25.26 -8.46
C HIS A 365 -9.65 25.69 -8.69
N ALA A 366 -8.68 25.05 -8.03
CA ALA A 366 -7.25 25.35 -8.20
C ALA A 366 -6.79 25.11 -9.64
N PHE A 367 -7.27 24.04 -10.28
CA PHE A 367 -7.01 23.79 -11.70
C PHE A 367 -7.63 24.87 -12.60
N CYS A 368 -8.90 25.23 -12.37
CA CYS A 368 -9.58 26.25 -13.17
C CYS A 368 -8.93 27.63 -13.03
N GLU A 369 -8.47 27.98 -11.83
CA GLU A 369 -7.77 29.24 -11.56
C GLU A 369 -6.43 29.29 -12.30
N ALA A 370 -5.64 28.20 -12.24
CA ALA A 370 -4.39 28.09 -12.99
C ALA A 370 -4.62 28.15 -14.52
N LEU A 371 -5.66 27.47 -15.02
CA LEU A 371 -6.01 27.48 -16.43
C LEU A 371 -6.45 28.87 -16.90
N ALA A 372 -7.36 29.50 -16.15
CA ALA A 372 -7.86 30.86 -16.37
C ALA A 372 -6.72 31.87 -16.52
N GLY A 373 -5.73 31.81 -15.62
CA GLY A 373 -4.54 32.66 -15.68
C GLY A 373 -3.70 32.39 -16.93
N LYS A 374 -3.54 31.13 -17.33
CA LYS A 374 -2.72 30.74 -18.48
C LYS A 374 -3.35 31.15 -19.82
N ILE A 375 -4.66 31.00 -19.98
CA ILE A 375 -5.38 31.31 -21.24
C ILE A 375 -6.07 32.68 -21.22
N LYS A 376 -5.92 33.45 -20.13
CA LYS A 376 -6.53 34.77 -19.91
C LYS A 376 -8.07 34.77 -20.06
N MET A 377 -8.72 33.71 -19.58
CA MET A 377 -10.18 33.57 -19.58
C MET A 377 -10.70 33.72 -18.15
N PRO A 378 -11.82 34.45 -17.91
CA PRO A 378 -12.36 34.60 -16.57
C PRO A 378 -12.87 33.26 -16.03
N MET A 379 -12.60 33.00 -14.74
CA MET A 379 -13.22 31.91 -13.98
C MET A 379 -14.32 32.48 -13.08
N GLN A 380 -15.50 31.83 -13.04
CA GLN A 380 -16.56 32.20 -12.10
C GLN A 380 -17.22 30.96 -11.47
N THR A 381 -17.43 31.00 -10.16
CA THR A 381 -18.12 29.95 -9.40
C THR A 381 -19.63 30.22 -9.39
N LEU A 382 -20.28 29.99 -10.54
CA LEU A 382 -21.71 30.27 -10.74
C LEU A 382 -22.64 29.11 -10.36
N VAL A 383 -22.11 27.89 -10.24
CA VAL A 383 -22.93 26.70 -9.94
C VAL A 383 -22.72 26.29 -8.49
N ALA A 384 -23.81 26.16 -7.75
CA ALA A 384 -23.80 25.71 -6.38
C ALA A 384 -24.67 24.47 -6.20
N LYS A 385 -24.27 23.56 -5.31
CA LYS A 385 -25.14 22.46 -4.88
C LYS A 385 -26.23 22.98 -3.95
N THR A 386 -27.46 22.56 -4.19
CA THR A 386 -28.64 22.89 -3.37
C THR A 386 -28.88 21.86 -2.28
N ARG A 387 -28.43 20.62 -2.49
CA ARG A 387 -28.56 19.50 -1.55
C ARG A 387 -27.38 18.55 -1.63
N GLN A 388 -27.15 17.80 -0.56
CA GLN A 388 -26.18 16.70 -0.55
C GLN A 388 -26.66 15.56 -1.44
N THR A 389 -25.74 14.97 -2.21
CA THR A 389 -25.99 13.80 -3.07
C THR A 389 -25.17 12.62 -2.58
N GLN A 390 -25.69 11.40 -2.74
CA GLN A 390 -24.94 10.21 -2.34
C GLN A 390 -23.76 9.95 -3.30
N PRO A 391 -22.66 9.35 -2.84
CA PRO A 391 -21.58 8.92 -3.72
C PRO A 391 -22.07 7.98 -4.84
N GLN A 392 -21.81 8.33 -6.10
CA GLN A 392 -22.32 7.57 -7.25
C GLN A 392 -21.59 6.24 -7.51
N LYS A 393 -20.43 6.00 -6.86
CA LYS A 393 -19.60 4.79 -7.07
C LYS A 393 -20.33 3.48 -6.72
N GLY A 394 -21.30 3.53 -5.80
CA GLY A 394 -22.12 2.37 -5.42
C GLY A 394 -23.36 2.16 -6.28
N MET A 395 -23.66 3.06 -7.22
CA MET A 395 -24.88 3.00 -8.04
C MET A 395 -24.66 2.12 -9.27
N LYS A 396 -25.55 1.14 -9.47
CA LYS A 396 -25.41 0.11 -10.51
C LYS A 396 -25.91 0.57 -11.89
N THR A 397 -26.82 1.55 -11.94
CA THR A 397 -27.44 1.98 -13.20
C THR A 397 -27.29 3.47 -13.46
N LEU A 398 -27.27 3.86 -14.74
CA LEU A 398 -27.26 5.26 -15.15
C LEU A 398 -28.51 6.01 -14.64
N ALA A 399 -29.67 5.34 -14.60
CA ALA A 399 -30.90 5.92 -14.07
C ALA A 399 -30.77 6.33 -12.59
N GLN A 400 -30.16 5.47 -11.76
CA GLN A 400 -29.87 5.79 -10.36
C GLN A 400 -28.92 6.98 -10.24
N LYS A 401 -27.83 6.99 -11.03
CA LYS A 401 -26.85 8.08 -11.06
C LYS A 401 -27.51 9.42 -11.45
N ARG A 402 -28.37 9.42 -12.48
CA ARG A 402 -29.16 10.60 -12.91
C ARG A 402 -30.14 11.06 -11.84
N ALA A 403 -30.92 10.15 -11.25
CA ALA A 403 -31.88 10.49 -10.20
C ALA A 403 -31.20 11.10 -8.96
N ASN A 404 -30.02 10.60 -8.59
CA ASN A 404 -29.25 11.13 -7.48
C ASN A 404 -28.89 12.62 -7.64
N VAL A 405 -28.51 13.03 -8.86
CA VAL A 405 -28.08 14.41 -9.14
C VAL A 405 -29.19 15.32 -9.66
N ALA A 406 -30.32 14.79 -10.10
CA ALA A 406 -31.44 15.57 -10.63
C ALA A 406 -31.87 16.67 -9.64
N GLY A 407 -31.90 17.92 -10.12
CA GLY A 407 -32.26 19.10 -9.34
C GLY A 407 -31.30 19.44 -8.20
N ALA A 408 -30.11 18.82 -8.15
CA ALA A 408 -29.15 19.03 -7.05
C ALA A 408 -28.29 20.30 -7.20
N PHE A 409 -28.46 21.05 -8.29
CA PHE A 409 -27.66 22.23 -8.60
C PHE A 409 -28.54 23.46 -8.88
N SER A 410 -28.03 24.62 -8.51
CA SER A 410 -28.61 25.94 -8.77
C SER A 410 -27.58 26.88 -9.38
N LEU A 411 -28.05 27.82 -10.20
CA LEU A 411 -27.23 28.88 -10.77
C LEU A 411 -27.28 30.13 -9.88
N ARG A 412 -26.12 30.70 -9.58
CA ARG A 412 -25.91 31.94 -8.80
C ARG A 412 -25.29 33.00 -9.71
N GLY A 413 -26.08 33.55 -10.64
CA GLY A 413 -25.65 34.57 -11.60
C GLY A 413 -26.24 34.37 -12.98
N GLU A 414 -25.69 35.05 -13.98
CA GLU A 414 -26.18 35.02 -15.37
C GLU A 414 -25.21 34.33 -16.31
N VAL A 415 -25.74 33.47 -17.17
CA VAL A 415 -24.98 32.80 -18.25
C VAL A 415 -25.59 33.05 -19.63
N LYS A 416 -26.59 33.93 -19.72
CA LYS A 416 -27.34 34.19 -20.96
C LYS A 416 -26.40 34.64 -22.08
N GLY A 417 -26.44 33.93 -23.21
CA GLY A 417 -25.60 34.21 -24.38
C GLY A 417 -24.13 33.79 -24.25
N ARG A 418 -23.68 33.33 -23.07
CA ARG A 418 -22.28 32.98 -22.82
C ARG A 418 -21.92 31.62 -23.39
N LYS A 419 -20.66 31.47 -23.83
CA LYS A 419 -20.05 30.18 -24.16
C LYS A 419 -19.23 29.70 -22.97
N VAL A 420 -19.63 28.59 -22.37
CA VAL A 420 -19.10 28.11 -21.09
C VAL A 420 -18.16 26.92 -21.30
N LEU A 421 -17.02 26.92 -20.59
CA LEU A 421 -16.23 25.72 -20.34
C LEU A 421 -16.53 25.22 -18.92
N LEU A 422 -17.25 24.10 -18.81
CA LEU A 422 -17.59 23.45 -17.54
C LEU A 422 -16.51 22.41 -17.20
N VAL A 423 -15.91 22.51 -16.01
CA VAL A 423 -14.74 21.69 -15.65
C VAL A 423 -15.01 20.82 -14.41
N ASP A 424 -14.64 19.54 -14.47
CA ASP A 424 -14.73 18.58 -13.34
C ASP A 424 -13.45 17.72 -13.20
N ASP A 425 -13.27 17.06 -12.05
CA ASP A 425 -12.08 16.22 -11.81
C ASP A 425 -12.21 14.78 -12.36
N LEU A 426 -13.44 14.23 -12.36
CA LEU A 426 -13.69 12.85 -12.74
C LEU A 426 -15.01 12.70 -13.50
N PHE A 427 -14.90 12.27 -14.75
CA PHE A 427 -16.01 11.77 -15.52
C PHE A 427 -16.21 10.27 -15.26
N ASP A 428 -17.41 9.89 -14.82
CA ASP A 428 -17.79 8.49 -14.65
C ASP A 428 -18.93 8.15 -15.62
N SER A 429 -20.17 8.43 -15.21
CA SER A 429 -21.35 8.26 -16.07
C SER A 429 -21.80 9.51 -16.83
N GLY A 430 -21.14 10.65 -16.59
CA GLY A 430 -21.55 11.96 -17.11
C GLY A 430 -22.77 12.60 -16.41
N ALA A 431 -23.48 11.90 -15.52
CA ALA A 431 -24.73 12.39 -14.93
C ALA A 431 -24.64 13.79 -14.27
N THR A 432 -23.56 14.05 -13.53
CA THR A 432 -23.31 15.36 -12.89
C THR A 432 -23.15 16.47 -13.92
N LEU A 433 -22.29 16.25 -14.91
CA LEU A 433 -22.01 17.22 -15.97
C LEU A 433 -23.24 17.46 -16.85
N ASP A 434 -24.03 16.42 -17.12
CA ASP A 434 -25.30 16.51 -17.84
C ASP A 434 -26.32 17.38 -17.11
N GLU A 435 -26.47 17.19 -15.80
CA GLU A 435 -27.40 17.97 -14.98
C GLU A 435 -27.02 19.46 -14.98
N ILE A 436 -25.73 19.75 -14.77
CA ILE A 436 -25.25 21.14 -14.76
C ILE A 436 -25.33 21.75 -16.17
N THR A 437 -25.03 20.98 -17.22
CA THR A 437 -25.16 21.44 -18.61
C THR A 437 -26.60 21.81 -18.92
N ARG A 438 -27.58 20.95 -18.57
CA ARG A 438 -29.01 21.24 -18.75
C ARG A 438 -29.42 22.48 -17.96
N LEU A 439 -28.93 22.65 -16.73
CA LEU A 439 -29.17 23.84 -15.93
C LEU A 439 -28.66 25.11 -16.64
N LEU A 440 -27.43 25.10 -17.15
CA LEU A 440 -26.82 26.24 -17.85
C LEU A 440 -27.57 26.59 -19.15
N LEU A 441 -27.88 25.59 -19.97
CA LEU A 441 -28.65 25.77 -21.21
C LEU A 441 -30.06 26.31 -20.93
N LYS A 442 -30.74 25.80 -19.89
CA LYS A 442 -32.05 26.30 -19.45
C LYS A 442 -32.01 27.79 -19.06
N HIS A 443 -30.88 28.26 -18.53
CA HIS A 443 -30.66 29.67 -18.18
C HIS A 443 -30.06 30.50 -19.34
N GLY A 444 -30.07 29.96 -20.56
CA GLY A 444 -29.76 30.69 -21.78
C GLY A 444 -28.29 30.72 -22.17
N ALA A 445 -27.43 29.84 -21.64
CA ALA A 445 -26.08 29.67 -22.15
C ALA A 445 -26.11 29.35 -23.66
N ALA A 446 -25.34 30.07 -24.47
CA ALA A 446 -25.31 29.87 -25.92
C ALA A 446 -24.60 28.55 -26.28
N ARG A 447 -23.61 28.16 -25.47
CA ARG A 447 -22.86 26.92 -25.66
C ARG A 447 -22.29 26.44 -24.34
N VAL A 448 -22.24 25.13 -24.15
CA VAL A 448 -21.53 24.49 -23.04
C VAL A 448 -20.56 23.48 -23.62
N ASN A 449 -19.27 23.66 -23.36
CA ASN A 449 -18.22 22.69 -23.58
C ASN A 449 -17.81 22.09 -22.22
N VAL A 450 -17.33 20.85 -22.20
CA VAL A 450 -16.96 20.14 -20.98
C VAL A 450 -15.50 19.70 -21.02
N LEU A 451 -14.81 19.89 -19.89
CA LEU A 451 -13.48 19.32 -19.65
C LEU A 451 -13.49 18.53 -18.34
N ALA A 452 -13.08 17.27 -18.39
CA ALA A 452 -12.78 16.50 -17.19
C ALA A 452 -11.27 16.24 -17.09
N LEU A 453 -10.70 16.30 -15.88
CA LEU A 453 -9.29 15.92 -15.72
C LEU A 453 -9.08 14.44 -16.04
N THR A 454 -9.99 13.58 -15.59
CA THR A 454 -9.91 12.13 -15.84
C THR A 454 -11.27 11.53 -16.14
N ARG A 455 -11.32 10.40 -16.85
CA ARG A 455 -12.52 9.55 -16.96
C ARG A 455 -12.31 8.13 -16.45
N THR A 456 -13.30 7.49 -15.86
CA THR A 456 -13.19 6.07 -15.48
C THR A 456 -13.15 5.16 -16.72
N ILE A 457 -12.52 3.99 -16.57
CA ILE A 457 -12.69 2.89 -17.54
C ILE A 457 -13.97 2.18 -17.12
N HIS A 458 -15.08 2.52 -17.76
CA HIS A 458 -16.19 1.57 -17.83
C HIS A 458 -15.86 0.58 -18.94
N SER A 459 -16.05 -0.71 -18.68
CA SER A 459 -16.30 -1.63 -19.78
C SER A 459 -17.57 -1.10 -20.44
N ASP A 460 -17.42 -0.34 -21.52
CA ASP A 460 -18.53 -0.02 -22.42
C ASP A 460 -19.03 -1.38 -22.92
N ALA A 461 -20.01 -1.93 -22.21
CA ALA A 461 -20.66 -3.21 -22.45
C ALA A 461 -22.16 -2.96 -22.53
#